data_AF-A0A538KCP2-F1
#
_entry.id   AF-A0A538KCP2-F1
#
_cell.length_a   1.000
_cell.length_b   1.000
_cell.length_c   1.000
_cell.angle_alpha   90.00
_cell.angle_beta   90.00
_cell.angle_gamma   90.00
#
_symmetry.space_group_name_H-M   'P 1'
#
loop_
_entity.id
_entity.type
_entity.pdbx_description
1 polymer ?
#
loop_
_entity_poly.entity_id
_entity_poly.type
_entity_poly.pdbx_seq_one_letter_code
_entity_poly.pdbx_strand_id
1 'polypeptide(L)'
;NLLLSKRAHADAIPGLEIQANDVRCTHAAAVAQVDTEQLFYLRAHGLPEAEAKRLVIEGFLSALVERFEQGPVRELLAGALERRLNAVLEG
;
A
#
# COMPACT_ATOMS: atom_id res chain seq x y z
N ASN A 1 -6.06 1.07 -0.68
CA ASN A 1 -5.38 2.31 -1.13
C ASN A 1 -4.71 2.96 0.06
N LEU A 2 -3.40 3.27 -0.02
CA LEU A 2 -2.66 3.98 1.02
C LEU A 2 -2.33 5.41 0.55
N LEU A 3 -2.87 6.43 1.22
CA LEU A 3 -2.63 7.82 0.88
C LEU A 3 -1.36 8.34 1.58
N LEU A 4 -0.37 8.76 0.79
CA LEU A 4 0.95 9.17 1.29
C LEU A 4 1.08 10.68 1.55
N SER A 5 0.08 11.48 1.19
CA SER A 5 0.08 12.93 1.46
C SER A 5 -1.33 13.46 1.67
N LYS A 6 -1.44 14.65 2.30
CA LYS A 6 -2.73 15.34 2.50
C LYS A 6 -3.39 15.79 1.18
N ARG A 7 -2.62 15.86 0.09
CA ARG A 7 -3.08 16.19 -1.26
C ARG A 7 -3.39 14.94 -2.10
N ALA A 8 -3.07 13.75 -1.59
CA ALA A 8 -3.32 12.51 -2.31
C ALA A 8 -4.82 12.19 -2.30
N HIS A 9 -5.34 11.86 -3.47
CA HIS A 9 -6.73 11.47 -3.67
C HIS A 9 -6.74 10.08 -4.32
N ALA A 10 -7.63 9.21 -3.85
CA ALA A 10 -7.82 7.88 -4.43
C ALA A 10 -9.32 7.59 -4.51
N ASP A 11 -9.82 7.51 -5.74
CA ASP A 11 -11.18 7.07 -6.03
C ASP A 11 -11.20 5.54 -6.14
N ALA A 12 -12.00 4.90 -5.31
CA ALA A 12 -12.34 3.49 -5.46
C ALA A 12 -13.81 3.40 -5.84
N ILE A 13 -14.11 3.20 -7.13
CA ILE A 13 -15.46 3.00 -7.65
C ILE A 13 -15.60 1.51 -8.00
N PRO A 14 -15.91 0.63 -7.03
CA PRO A 14 -16.17 -0.78 -7.32
C PRO A 14 -17.51 -0.89 -8.08
N GLY A 15 -17.45 -1.32 -9.34
CA GLY A 15 -18.62 -1.64 -10.16
C GLY A 15 -18.76 -3.14 -10.30
N LEU A 16 -19.98 -3.65 -10.13
CA LEU A 16 -20.31 -5.05 -10.34
C LEU A 16 -21.60 -5.14 -11.17
N GLU A 17 -21.51 -5.75 -12.35
CA GLU A 17 -22.68 -6.04 -13.19
C GLU A 17 -22.96 -7.55 -13.10
N ILE A 18 -24.07 -7.93 -12.46
CA ILE A 18 -24.45 -9.34 -12.26
C ILE A 18 -25.69 -9.66 -13.11
N GLN A 19 -25.58 -10.62 -14.02
CA GLN A 19 -26.71 -11.22 -14.77
C GLN A 19 -26.94 -12.69 -14.35
N ALA A 20 -27.13 -12.95 -13.06
CA ALA A 20 -27.44 -14.29 -12.54
C ALA A 20 -28.21 -14.24 -11.20
N ASN A 21 -29.16 -15.16 -11.02
CA ASN A 21 -30.16 -15.13 -9.95
C ASN A 21 -29.70 -15.70 -8.59
N ASP A 22 -28.45 -16.14 -8.43
CA ASP A 22 -28.00 -16.66 -7.13
C ASP A 22 -26.47 -16.60 -6.95
N VAL A 23 -25.93 -15.41 -6.68
CA VAL A 23 -24.52 -15.22 -6.31
C VAL A 23 -24.38 -14.29 -5.11
N ARG A 24 -23.53 -14.66 -4.15
CA ARG A 24 -23.04 -13.74 -3.10
C ARG A 24 -21.76 -13.10 -3.58
N CYS A 25 -21.78 -11.80 -3.81
CA CYS A 25 -20.59 -11.01 -4.12
C CYS A 25 -20.34 -10.00 -2.99
N THR A 26 -19.15 -10.02 -2.41
CA THR A 26 -18.66 -9.00 -1.47
C THR A 26 -17.61 -8.14 -2.15
N HIS A 27 -17.80 -6.82 -2.11
CA HIS A 27 -16.77 -5.84 -2.51
C HIS A 27 -16.34 -5.10 -1.26
N ALA A 28 -15.05 -5.09 -0.97
CA ALA A 28 -14.46 -4.28 0.08
C ALA A 28 -13.39 -3.40 -0.56
N ALA A 29 -13.64 -2.09 -0.57
CA ALA A 29 -12.64 -1.09 -0.91
C ALA A 29 -12.26 -0.35 0.37
N ALA A 30 -11.02 -0.55 0.84
CA ALA A 30 -10.48 0.18 1.98
C ALA A 30 -9.52 1.27 1.50
N VAL A 31 -9.80 2.51 1.90
CA VAL A 31 -8.89 3.65 1.77
C VAL A 31 -8.33 3.93 3.17
N ALA A 32 -7.01 3.83 3.31
CA ALA A 32 -6.30 4.10 4.55
C ALA A 32 -5.28 5.21 4.33
N GLN A 33 -5.11 6.07 5.33
CA GLN A 33 -3.93 6.93 5.42
C GLN A 33 -2.83 6.16 6.16
N VAL A 34 -1.59 6.64 6.09
CA VAL A 34 -0.52 6.11 6.94
C VAL A 34 -0.94 6.23 8.40
N ASP A 35 -0.93 5.12 9.13
CA ASP A 35 -1.37 5.05 10.52
C ASP A 35 -0.43 5.87 11.41
N THR A 36 -0.98 6.92 12.02
CA THR A 36 -0.24 7.82 12.89
C THR A 36 0.24 7.16 14.18
N GLU A 37 -0.46 6.13 14.66
CA GLU A 37 -0.08 5.38 15.86
C GLU A 37 1.15 4.51 15.57
N GLN A 38 1.18 3.83 14.42
CA GLN A 38 2.35 3.09 13.95
C GLN A 38 3.57 4.00 13.77
N LEU A 39 3.37 5.19 13.19
CA LEU A 39 4.43 6.18 13.04
C LEU A 39 4.93 6.69 14.40
N PHE A 40 4.02 6.98 15.33
CA PHE A 40 4.37 7.42 16.68
C PHE A 40 5.20 6.36 17.40
N TYR A 41 4.77 5.09 17.33
CA TYR A 41 5.48 3.95 17.92
C TYR A 41 6.91 3.84 17.38
N LEU A 42 7.09 3.79 16.06
CA LEU A 42 8.41 3.69 15.43
C LEU A 42 9.31 4.88 15.79
N ARG A 43 8.75 6.10 15.83
CA ARG A 43 9.49 7.30 16.22
C ARG A 43 9.86 7.31 17.70
N ALA A 44 9.01 6.81 18.58
CA ALA A 44 9.31 6.66 20.00
C ALA A 44 10.48 5.69 20.23
N HIS A 45 10.68 4.74 19.31
CA HIS A 45 11.82 3.84 19.28
C HIS A 45 13.06 4.40 18.53
N GLY A 46 13.07 5.70 18.23
CA GLY A 46 14.24 6.40 17.71
C GLY A 46 14.34 6.46 16.18
N LEU A 47 13.37 5.94 15.44
CA LEU A 47 13.38 6.09 13.98
C LEU A 47 13.02 7.53 13.56
N PRO A 48 13.79 8.16 12.66
CA PRO A 48 13.39 9.40 12.01
C PRO A 48 12.05 9.26 11.31
N GLU A 49 11.27 10.35 11.25
CA GLU A 49 9.93 10.33 10.66
C GLU A 49 9.92 9.84 9.20
N ALA A 50 10.94 10.20 8.42
CA ALA A 50 11.08 9.74 7.03
C ALA A 50 11.28 8.23 6.94
N GLU A 51 12.12 7.66 7.80
CA GLU A 51 12.38 6.22 7.85
C GLU A 51 11.17 5.44 8.38
N ALA A 52 10.50 5.95 9.43
CA ALA A 52 9.28 5.35 9.96
C ALA A 52 8.17 5.31 8.89
N LYS A 53 7.98 6.39 8.12
CA LYS A 53 7.04 6.44 7.01
C LYS A 53 7.39 5.44 5.93
N ARG A 54 8.65 5.42 5.49
CA ARG A 54 9.13 4.45 4.51
C ARG A 54 8.82 3.03 4.96
N LEU A 55 9.16 2.66 6.20
CA LEU A 55 8.98 1.32 6.73
C LEU A 55 7.51 0.87 6.73
N VAL A 56 6.59 1.75 7.15
CA VAL A 56 5.15 1.44 7.13
C VAL A 56 4.65 1.23 5.70
N ILE A 57 5.10 2.05 4.75
CA ILE A 57 4.69 1.94 3.35
C ILE A 57 5.26 0.68 2.71
N GLU A 58 6.54 0.37 2.96
CA GLU A 58 7.19 -0.86 2.50
C GLU A 58 6.48 -2.10 3.04
N GLY A 59 6.16 -2.13 4.34
CA GLY A 59 5.40 -3.21 4.94
C GLY A 59 4.02 -3.41 4.28
N PHE A 60 3.32 -2.31 3.98
CA PHE A 60 2.06 -2.36 3.25
C PHE A 60 2.22 -2.92 1.82
N LEU A 61 3.29 -2.53 1.12
CA LEU A 61 3.58 -3.00 -0.25
C LEU A 61 4.14 -4.43 -0.29
N SER A 62 4.82 -4.90 0.77
CA SER A 62 5.39 -6.26 0.85
C SER A 62 4.32 -7.32 0.71
N ALA A 63 3.14 -7.10 1.29
CA ALA A 63 2.00 -8.01 1.17
C ALA A 63 1.56 -8.24 -0.30
N LEU A 64 1.79 -7.28 -1.21
CA LEU A 64 1.56 -7.48 -2.64
C LEU A 64 2.65 -8.36 -3.28
N VAL A 65 3.91 -8.11 -2.94
CA VAL A 65 5.07 -8.83 -3.49
C VAL A 65 5.09 -10.28 -3.03
N GLU A 66 4.74 -10.54 -1.77
CA GLU A 66 4.71 -11.87 -1.16
C GLU A 66 3.67 -12.81 -1.77
N ARG A 67 2.69 -12.29 -2.52
CA ARG A 67 1.71 -13.11 -3.26
C ARG A 67 2.32 -13.82 -4.47
N PHE A 68 3.52 -13.42 -4.89
CA PHE A 68 4.23 -14.03 -6.00
C PHE A 68 5.28 -15.01 -5.49
N GLU A 69 5.43 -16.13 -6.20
CA GLU A 69 6.50 -17.10 -5.95
C GLU A 69 7.87 -16.45 -6.11
N GLN A 70 8.87 -17.03 -5.46
CA GLN A 70 10.24 -16.59 -5.58
C GLN A 70 10.72 -16.74 -7.03
N GLY A 71 11.44 -15.73 -7.53
CA GLY A 71 11.97 -15.75 -8.89
C GLY A 71 11.95 -14.37 -9.57
N PRO A 72 12.23 -14.33 -10.88
CA PRO A 72 12.53 -13.09 -11.60
C PRO A 72 11.35 -12.10 -11.61
N VAL A 73 10.10 -12.60 -11.61
CA VAL A 73 8.90 -11.74 -11.57
C VAL A 73 8.81 -10.99 -10.24
N ARG A 74 9.05 -11.69 -9.13
CA ARG A 74 9.01 -11.09 -7.79
C ARG A 74 10.12 -10.05 -7.62
N GLU A 75 11.32 -10.35 -8.09
CA GLU A 75 12.47 -9.43 -8.06
C GLU A 75 12.21 -8.18 -8.89
N LEU A 76 11.66 -8.35 -10.09
CA LEU A 76 11.31 -7.23 -10.98
C LEU A 76 10.24 -6.33 -10.34
N LEU A 77 9.21 -6.93 -9.74
CA LEU A 77 8.14 -6.20 -9.06
C LEU A 77 8.67 -5.45 -7.83
N ALA A 78 9.47 -6.10 -6.99
CA ALA A 78 10.07 -5.49 -5.81
C ALA A 78 10.94 -4.27 -6.19
N GLY A 79 11.83 -4.43 -7.17
CA GLY A 79 12.66 -3.32 -7.64
C GLY A 79 11.85 -2.19 -8.31
N ALA A 80 10.76 -2.51 -9.01
CA ALA A 80 9.89 -1.49 -9.58
C ALA A 80 9.15 -0.68 -8.50
N LEU A 81 8.68 -1.35 -7.46
CA LEU A 81 8.03 -0.70 -6.32
C LEU A 81 8.99 0.19 -5.55
N GLU A 82 10.21 -0.27 -5.29
CA GLU A 82 11.25 0.51 -4.62
C GLU A 82 11.57 1.81 -5.39
N ARG A 83 11.83 1.71 -6.70
CA ARG A 83 12.07 2.89 -7.55
C ARG A 83 10.91 3.89 -7.50
N ARG A 84 9.67 3.38 -7.52
CA ARG A 84 8.48 4.23 -7.48
C ARG A 84 8.31 4.88 -6.11
N LEU A 85 8.60 4.17 -5.03
CA LEU A 85 8.52 4.69 -3.67
C LEU A 85 9.52 5.83 -3.46
N ASN A 86 10.77 5.66 -3.89
CA ASN A 86 11.80 6.70 -3.80
C ASN A 86 11.35 7.98 -4.53
N ALA A 87 10.88 7.84 -5.77
CA ALA A 87 10.41 8.98 -6.57
C ALA A 87 9.21 9.73 -5.95
N VAL A 88 8.38 9.07 -5.14
CA VAL A 88 7.22 9.67 -4.48
C VAL A 88 7.57 10.28 -3.12
N LEU A 89 8.58 9.75 -2.42
CA LEU A 89 9.01 10.27 -1.12
C LEU A 89 10.04 11.40 -1.23
N GLU A 90 10.85 11.42 -2.28
CA GLU A 90 11.91 12.42 -2.51
C GLU A 90 11.47 13.60 -3.38
N GLY A 91 10.27 13.54 -3.99
CA GLY A 91 9.70 14.59 -4.84
C GLY A 91 8.58 15.38 -4.15
#